data_AF-A0A1X7SK81-F1
#
_entry.id   AF-A0A1X7SK81-F1
#
_cell.length_a   1.000
_cell.length_b   1.000
_cell.length_c   1.000
_cell.angle_alpha   90.00
_cell.angle_beta   90.00
_cell.angle_gamma   90.00
#
_symmetry.space_group_name_H-M   'P 1'
#
loop_
_entity.id
_entity.type
_entity.pdbx_description
1 polymer ?
#
loop_
_entity_poly.entity_id
_entity_poly.type
_entity_poly.pdbx_seq_one_letter_code
_entity_poly.pdbx_strand_id
1 'polypeptide(L)'
;MHQVKSFLFLLSLVLFEKIFSITNSLSNLLQAEHNSYAAVASCIKTTKTTLSDLQSEAAWRKVWDQAIGIAEKNGLSVAPPRPRHTPIMSRKLDGFMVDSAS
;
A
#
# COMPACT_ATOMS: atom_id res chain seq x y z
N MET A 1 -1.76 -27.80 -12.73
CA MET A 1 -2.11 -26.41 -12.38
C MET A 1 -1.00 -25.84 -11.50
N HIS A 2 -0.24 -24.87 -12.00
CA HIS A 2 0.87 -24.27 -11.24
C HIS A 2 0.30 -23.33 -10.18
N GLN A 3 0.40 -23.76 -8.93
CA GLN A 3 -0.04 -23.03 -7.75
C GLN A 3 0.66 -21.66 -7.74
N VAL A 4 -0.12 -20.59 -7.63
CA VAL A 4 0.40 -19.22 -7.49
C VAL A 4 1.15 -19.15 -6.16
N LYS A 5 2.47 -19.36 -6.17
CA LYS A 5 3.32 -19.37 -4.96
C LYS A 5 3.93 -18.01 -4.62
N SER A 6 3.63 -16.98 -5.41
CA SER A 6 4.23 -15.66 -5.23
C SER A 6 3.29 -14.76 -4.45
N PHE A 7 3.68 -14.40 -3.22
CA PHE A 7 2.99 -13.39 -2.42
C PHE A 7 2.87 -12.05 -3.16
N LEU A 8 3.88 -11.67 -3.95
CA LEU A 8 3.87 -10.48 -4.79
C LEU A 8 2.72 -10.50 -5.83
N PHE A 9 2.39 -11.67 -6.37
CA PHE A 9 1.27 -11.82 -7.27
C PHE A 9 -0.07 -11.69 -6.54
N LEU A 10 -0.21 -12.26 -5.35
CA LEU A 10 -1.42 -12.09 -4.53
C LEU A 10 -1.61 -10.63 -4.11
N LEU A 11 -0.52 -9.97 -3.73
CA LEU A 11 -0.53 -8.56 -3.36
C LEU A 11 -0.93 -7.67 -4.55
N SER A 12 -0.40 -7.93 -5.74
CA SER A 12 -0.80 -7.18 -6.94
C SER A 12 -2.25 -7.45 -7.31
N LEU A 13 -2.75 -8.67 -7.14
CA LEU A 13 -4.15 -9.02 -7.38
C LEU A 13 -5.09 -8.22 -6.46
N VAL A 14 -4.81 -8.18 -5.16
CA VAL A 14 -5.60 -7.40 -4.18
C VAL A 14 -5.53 -5.91 -4.48
N LEU A 15 -4.36 -5.41 -4.89
CA LEU A 15 -4.20 -4.01 -5.25
C LEU A 15 -5.02 -3.66 -6.50
N PHE A 16 -4.98 -4.50 -7.53
CA PHE A 16 -5.77 -4.32 -8.74
C PHE A 16 -7.26 -4.38 -8.45
N GLU A 17 -7.73 -5.33 -7.64
CA GLU A 17 -9.14 -5.42 -7.25
C GLU A 17 -9.64 -4.11 -6.63
N LYS A 18 -8.86 -3.49 -5.74
CA LYS A 18 -9.23 -2.18 -5.14
C LYS A 18 -9.25 -1.05 -6.16
N ILE A 19 -8.24 -0.98 -7.02
CA ILE A 19 -8.17 0.04 -8.07
C ILE A 19 -9.36 -0.12 -9.02
N PHE A 20 -9.63 -1.35 -9.49
CA PHE A 20 -10.76 -1.66 -10.35
C PHE A 20 -12.10 -1.32 -9.68
N SER A 21 -12.29 -1.63 -8.40
CA SER A 21 -13.52 -1.28 -7.69
C SER A 21 -13.77 0.24 -7.66
N ILE A 22 -12.72 1.03 -7.45
CA ILE A 22 -12.80 2.49 -7.41
C ILE A 22 -13.09 3.04 -8.81
N THR A 23 -12.36 2.58 -9.82
CA THR A 23 -12.52 3.06 -11.21
C THR A 23 -13.79 2.55 -11.87
N ASN A 24 -14.34 1.40 -11.47
CA ASN A 24 -15.61 0.89 -11.96
C ASN A 24 -16.77 1.85 -11.62
N SER A 25 -16.74 2.45 -10.43
CA SER A 25 -17.73 3.45 -10.02
C SER A 25 -17.69 4.69 -10.92
N LEU A 26 -16.48 5.16 -11.26
CA LEU A 26 -16.29 6.25 -12.21
C LEU A 26 -16.71 5.85 -13.64
N SER A 27 -16.37 4.65 -14.07
CA SER A 27 -16.71 4.10 -15.38
C SER A 27 -18.23 4.07 -15.59
N ASN A 28 -18.98 3.55 -14.62
CA ASN A 28 -20.44 3.54 -14.65
C ASN A 28 -21.04 4.95 -14.71
N LEU A 29 -20.45 5.90 -13.97
CA LEU A 29 -20.92 7.28 -13.90
C LEU A 29 -20.57 8.10 -15.15
N LEU A 30 -19.55 7.70 -15.91
CA LEU A 30 -19.21 8.27 -17.21
C LEU A 30 -20.05 7.69 -18.35
N GLN A 31 -20.44 6.42 -18.24
CA GLN A 31 -21.23 5.71 -19.24
C GLN A 31 -22.75 5.92 -19.11
N ALA A 32 -23.23 6.49 -18.00
CA ALA A 32 -24.65 6.76 -17.82
C ALA A 32 -25.18 7.81 -18.82
N GLU A 33 -26.41 7.64 -19.28
CA GLU A 33 -27.00 8.38 -20.41
C GLU A 33 -27.33 9.84 -20.05
N HIS A 34 -27.54 10.14 -18.77
CA HIS A 34 -27.85 11.47 -18.24
C HIS A 34 -26.87 11.87 -17.12
N ASN A 35 -25.69 12.36 -17.50
CA ASN A 35 -24.67 12.73 -16.52
C ASN A 35 -24.65 14.23 -16.24
N SER A 36 -24.89 14.60 -14.99
CA SER A 36 -24.57 15.94 -14.51
C SER A 36 -23.04 16.12 -14.53
N TYR A 37 -22.57 17.13 -15.26
CA TYR A 37 -21.14 17.45 -15.35
C TYR A 37 -20.52 17.70 -13.96
N ALA A 38 -21.30 18.24 -13.03
CA ALA A 38 -20.90 18.42 -11.64
C ALA A 38 -20.74 17.08 -10.90
N ALA A 39 -21.59 16.09 -11.17
CA ALA A 39 -21.48 14.75 -10.59
C ALA A 39 -20.25 14.00 -11.13
N VAL A 40 -19.97 14.11 -12.42
CA VAL A 40 -18.76 13.54 -13.05
C VAL A 40 -17.51 14.19 -12.48
N ALA A 41 -17.45 15.52 -12.40
CA ALA A 41 -16.30 16.24 -11.83
C ALA A 41 -16.07 15.88 -10.35
N SER A 42 -17.13 15.75 -9.56
CA SER A 42 -17.07 15.28 -8.18
C SER A 42 -16.56 13.83 -8.08
N CYS A 43 -17.01 12.95 -8.97
CA CYS A 43 -16.59 11.55 -9.02
C CYS A 43 -15.11 11.42 -9.41
N ILE A 44 -14.62 12.19 -10.38
CA ILE A 44 -13.20 12.24 -10.76
C ILE A 44 -12.35 12.73 -9.58
N LYS A 45 -12.79 13.81 -8.92
CA LYS A 45 -12.08 14.35 -7.75
C LYS A 45 -12.02 13.33 -6.62
N THR A 46 -13.16 12.69 -6.31
CA THR A 46 -13.24 11.63 -5.31
C THR A 46 -12.30 10.48 -5.67
N THR A 47 -12.38 9.96 -6.90
CA THR A 47 -11.51 8.89 -7.42
C THR A 47 -10.02 9.22 -7.24
N LYS A 48 -9.62 10.44 -7.62
CA LYS A 48 -8.23 10.90 -7.47
C LYS A 48 -7.82 10.93 -5.99
N THR A 49 -8.70 11.39 -5.11
CA THR A 49 -8.45 11.47 -3.67
C THR A 49 -8.32 10.05 -3.09
N THR A 50 -9.23 9.14 -3.42
CA THR A 50 -9.19 7.75 -2.94
C THR A 50 -7.95 6.98 -3.43
N LEU A 51 -7.50 7.24 -4.67
CA LEU A 51 -6.25 6.68 -5.20
C LEU A 51 -5.01 7.26 -4.49
N SER A 52 -5.06 8.53 -4.09
CA SER A 52 -4.01 9.14 -3.27
C SER A 52 -4.00 8.54 -1.85
N ASP A 53 -5.18 8.32 -1.26
CA ASP A 53 -5.33 7.72 0.06
C ASP A 53 -4.86 6.27 0.09
N LEU A 54 -4.99 5.54 -1.01
CA LEU A 54 -4.43 4.19 -1.17
C LEU A 54 -2.90 4.13 -1.05
N GLN A 55 -2.20 5.24 -1.31
CA GLN A 55 -0.75 5.34 -1.12
C GLN A 55 -0.34 5.57 0.34
N SER A 56 -1.30 5.86 1.23
CA SER A 56 -1.01 6.01 2.65
C SER A 56 -0.56 4.69 3.28
N GLU A 57 0.35 4.76 4.25
CA GLU A 57 0.83 3.59 5.00
C GLU A 57 -0.32 2.83 5.69
N ALA A 58 -1.38 3.53 6.11
CA ALA A 58 -2.56 2.90 6.71
C ALA A 58 -3.38 2.08 5.68
N ALA A 59 -3.58 2.61 4.47
CA ALA A 59 -4.25 1.88 3.40
C ALA A 59 -3.39 0.72 2.88
N TRP A 60 -2.08 0.94 2.78
CA TRP A 60 -1.11 -0.10 2.41
C TRP A 60 -1.13 -1.28 3.39
N ARG A 61 -1.15 -1.01 4.72
CA ARG A 61 -1.28 -2.07 5.73
C ARG A 61 -2.55 -2.89 5.53
N LYS A 62 -3.70 -2.26 5.29
CA LYS A 62 -4.95 -2.99 5.03
C LYS A 62 -4.87 -3.90 3.80
N VAL A 63 -4.24 -3.44 2.72
CA VAL A 63 -4.01 -4.24 1.51
C VAL A 63 -3.06 -5.40 1.80
N TRP A 64 -2.00 -5.13 2.56
CA TRP A 64 -1.02 -6.13 2.98
C TRP A 64 -1.63 -7.22 3.86
N ASP A 65 -2.44 -6.85 4.85
CA ASP A 65 -3.14 -7.79 5.75
C ASP A 65 -4.12 -8.68 4.97
N GLN A 66 -4.83 -8.11 3.98
CA GLN A 66 -5.69 -8.89 3.08
C GLN A 66 -4.87 -9.88 2.24
N ALA A 67 -3.72 -9.45 1.71
CA ALA A 67 -2.84 -10.33 0.95
C ALA A 67 -2.26 -11.46 1.82
N ILE A 68 -1.91 -11.18 3.08
CA ILE A 68 -1.49 -12.21 4.05
C ILE A 68 -2.61 -13.20 4.29
N GLY A 69 -3.83 -12.74 4.60
CA GLY A 69 -4.95 -13.65 4.85
C GLY A 69 -5.29 -14.55 3.64
N ILE A 70 -5.09 -14.06 2.41
CA ILE A 70 -5.23 -14.88 1.21
C ILE A 70 -4.05 -15.86 1.08
N ALA A 71 -2.83 -15.41 1.35
CA ALA A 71 -1.64 -16.25 1.28
C ALA A 71 -1.68 -17.41 2.29
N GLU A 72 -2.07 -17.14 3.53
CA GLU A 72 -2.26 -18.15 4.59
C GLU A 72 -3.31 -19.19 4.19
N LYS A 73 -4.46 -18.76 3.65
CA LYS A 73 -5.50 -19.66 3.13
C LYS A 73 -5.02 -20.55 1.98
N ASN A 74 -4.01 -20.11 1.24
CA ASN A 74 -3.40 -20.87 0.14
C ASN A 74 -2.13 -21.64 0.56
N GLY A 75 -1.83 -21.71 1.86
CA GLY A 75 -0.69 -22.44 2.41
C GLY A 75 0.66 -21.76 2.19
N LEU A 76 0.68 -20.46 1.89
CA LEU A 76 1.90 -19.67 1.74
C LEU A 76 2.23 -18.99 3.07
N SER A 77 3.32 -19.44 3.71
CA SER A 77 3.86 -18.79 4.90
C SER A 77 4.61 -17.51 4.50
N VAL A 78 3.99 -16.36 4.71
CA VAL A 78 4.56 -15.05 4.40
C VAL A 78 5.24 -14.50 5.66
N ALA A 79 6.55 -14.25 5.60
CA ALA A 79 7.25 -13.57 6.69
C ALA A 79 6.75 -12.11 6.80
N PRO A 80 6.57 -11.58 8.03
CA PRO A 80 6.09 -10.21 8.21
C PRO A 80 7.02 -9.19 7.54
N PRO A 81 6.48 -8.05 7.08
CA PRO A 81 7.28 -7.03 6.40
C PRO A 81 8.37 -6.54 7.34
N ARG A 82 9.63 -6.62 6.88
CA ARG A 82 10.78 -6.10 7.66
C ARG A 82 10.56 -4.62 7.92
N PRO A 83 10.73 -4.13 9.17
CA PRO A 83 10.71 -2.71 9.44
C PRO A 83 11.73 -2.03 8.53
N ARG A 84 11.32 -0.97 7.82
CA ARG A 84 12.30 -0.12 7.11
C ARG A 84 13.23 0.43 8.17
N HIS A 85 14.48 0.00 8.16
CA HIS A 85 15.51 0.60 8.99
C HIS A 85 15.61 2.06 8.59
N THR A 86 15.07 2.95 9.42
CA THR A 86 15.49 4.35 9.39
C THR A 86 17.00 4.35 9.63
N PRO A 87 17.82 4.93 8.73
CA PRO A 87 19.23 5.07 9.00
C PRO A 87 19.35 5.86 10.30
N ILE A 88 19.86 5.19 11.33
CA ILE A 88 20.25 5.86 12.57
C ILE A 88 21.38 6.80 12.12
N MET A 89 21.07 8.09 12.01
CA MET A 89 22.10 9.12 11.88
C MET A 89 23.03 8.93 13.08
N SER A 90 24.23 8.44 12.81
CA SER A 90 25.32 8.33 13.76
C SER A 90 25.58 9.72 14.34
N ARG A 91 25.01 9.99 15.52
CA ARG A 91 25.40 11.12 16.36
C ARG A 91 26.89 10.92 16.66
N LYS A 92 27.67 11.92 16.28
CA LYS A 92 29.11 12.09 16.58
C LYS A 92 29.51 11.38 17.87
N LEU A 93 30.54 10.53 17.76
CA LEU A 93 31.37 10.14 18.89
C LEU A 93 32.14 11.38 19.34
N ASP A 94 31.58 12.14 20.29
CA ASP A 94 32.34 13.16 21.00
C ASP A 94 33.21 12.48 22.07
N GLY A 95 34.53 12.64 21.90
CA GLY A 95 35.46 12.82 23.01
C GLY A 95 35.90 11.56 23.75
N PHE A 96 36.87 10.84 23.18
CA PHE A 96 37.85 10.10 23.99
C PHE A 96 39.02 11.06 24.26
N MET A 97 39.06 11.71 25.43
CA MET A 97 40.31 12.27 25.97
C MET A 97 40.67 11.47 27.21
N VAL A 98 41.85 10.87 27.14
CA VAL A 98 42.49 10.03 28.15
C VAL A 98 42.90 10.91 29.32
N ASP A 99 42.47 10.55 30.53
CA ASP A 99 43.05 11.09 31.76
C ASP A 99 44.50 10.60 31.86
N SER A 100 45.45 11.50 31.62
CA SER A 100 46.85 11.30 31.96
C SER A 100 47.02 11.43 33.47
N ALA A 101 47.14 10.28 34.16
CA ALA A 101 47.67 10.22 35.50
C ALA A 101 49.17 9.90 35.45
N SER A 102 50.01 10.87 35.82
CA SER A 102 51.25 10.74 36.63
C SER A 102 51.92 12.10 36.79
#